data_AF-E7FBV5-F1
#
_entry.id   AF-E7FBV5-F1
#
_cell.length_a   1.000
_cell.length_b   1.000
_cell.length_c   1.000
_cell.angle_alpha   90.00
_cell.angle_beta   90.00
_cell.angle_gamma   90.00
#
_symmetry.space_group_name_H-M   'P 1'
#
loop_
_entity.id
_entity.type
_entity.pdbx_description
1 polymer ?
#
loop_
_entity_poly.entity_id
_entity_poly.type
_entity_poly.pdbx_seq_one_letter_code
_entity_poly.pdbx_strand_id
1 'polypeptide(L)'
;MGASQSKDKMHCTRYLNGKGPPPLADTVAADIQGPNSHKKKSLIKQGSQPDGGKLEWEIERRSLPGYPDDDTIKIIFHFEDGIQSDRHPHPGHSFRGSDTAVYLPQNSSGTKTLRLLEQAFQHKLLFTVAADGNGEYIVTPADIPLKTCDSGGPASLGYPDPNYLKTVRKSLAVKGIE
;
A
#
# COMPACT_ATOMS: atom_id res chain seq x y z
N MET A 1 57.36 25.94 0.37
CA MET A 1 57.03 24.53 0.64
C MET A 1 55.90 24.52 1.65
N GLY A 2 54.76 23.91 1.31
CA GLY A 2 53.61 23.80 2.21
C GLY A 2 53.70 22.57 3.12
N ALA A 3 52.76 22.47 4.06
CA ALA A 3 52.15 21.21 4.48
C ALA A 3 50.87 21.52 5.28
N SER A 4 49.76 21.03 4.76
CA SER A 4 48.41 21.14 5.29
C SER A 4 48.07 19.99 6.24
N GLN A 5 47.14 20.31 7.15
CA GLN A 5 46.08 19.47 7.73
C GLN A 5 46.39 18.41 8.81
N SER A 6 45.69 18.65 9.92
CA SER A 6 45.62 17.94 11.19
C SER A 6 44.75 16.69 11.09
N LYS A 7 45.24 15.58 11.64
CA LYS A 7 44.48 14.33 11.85
C LYS A 7 43.81 14.37 13.21
N ASP A 8 42.49 14.48 13.22
CA ASP A 8 41.67 14.33 14.42
C ASP A 8 41.84 12.93 15.02
N LYS A 9 42.30 12.90 16.28
CA LYS A 9 42.69 11.72 17.04
C LYS A 9 41.46 11.10 17.71
N MET A 10 41.24 9.82 17.44
CA MET A 10 40.25 8.99 18.13
C MET A 10 40.58 8.84 19.61
N HIS A 11 39.75 9.43 20.48
CA HIS A 11 39.81 9.20 21.92
C HIS A 11 38.78 8.13 22.33
N CYS A 12 39.17 6.86 22.26
CA CYS A 12 38.39 5.75 22.80
C CYS A 12 38.55 5.66 24.33
N THR A 13 37.69 6.36 25.09
CA THR A 13 37.61 6.29 26.55
C THR A 13 36.58 5.25 27.02
N ARG A 14 36.70 3.99 26.58
CA ARG A 14 35.63 3.00 26.82
C ARG A 14 35.57 2.42 28.25
N TYR A 15 36.56 2.71 29.12
CA TYR A 15 36.62 2.13 30.48
C TYR A 15 37.18 3.08 31.56
N LEU A 16 36.89 4.38 31.52
CA LEU A 16 37.37 5.31 32.56
C LEU A 16 36.59 5.24 33.88
N ASN A 17 35.37 4.68 33.91
CA ASN A 17 34.51 4.74 35.11
C ASN A 17 34.55 3.46 35.96
N GLY A 18 35.70 2.77 36.02
CA GLY A 18 35.91 1.66 36.95
C GLY A 18 35.04 0.41 36.73
N LYS A 19 34.23 0.38 35.67
CA LYS A 19 33.49 -0.81 35.25
C LYS A 19 34.39 -1.68 34.37
N GLY A 20 35.28 -2.43 35.02
CA GLY A 20 36.02 -3.50 34.38
C GLY A 20 35.05 -4.55 33.81
N PRO A 21 35.45 -5.31 32.77
CA PRO A 21 34.64 -6.41 32.27
C PRO A 21 34.36 -7.43 33.37
N PRO A 22 33.19 -8.11 33.34
CA PRO A 22 32.83 -9.10 34.34
C PRO A 22 33.87 -10.24 34.41
N PRO A 23 34.08 -10.83 35.61
CA PRO A 23 35.11 -11.83 35.83
C PRO A 23 34.88 -13.12 35.03
N LEU A 24 36.00 -13.68 34.59
CA LEU A 24 36.14 -14.85 33.73
C LEU A 24 35.94 -16.15 34.53
N ALA A 25 34.73 -16.42 34.99
CA ALA A 25 34.35 -17.73 35.50
C ALA A 25 33.11 -18.21 34.73
N ASP A 26 33.21 -19.41 34.17
CA ASP A 26 32.17 -20.14 33.45
C ASP A 26 31.91 -19.72 31.99
N THR A 27 32.99 -19.66 31.21
CA THR A 27 32.93 -19.97 29.78
C THR A 27 32.98 -21.50 29.63
N VAL A 28 31.82 -22.17 29.63
CA VAL A 28 31.71 -23.54 29.10
C VAL A 28 30.55 -23.65 28.11
N ALA A 29 30.96 -24.00 26.89
CA ALA A 29 30.23 -24.69 25.82
C ALA A 29 28.83 -24.17 25.43
N ALA A 30 28.85 -23.45 24.31
CA ALA A 30 27.94 -23.60 23.17
C ALA A 30 26.96 -24.79 23.23
N ASP A 31 25.68 -24.50 23.44
CA ASP A 31 24.59 -25.38 23.05
C ASP A 31 23.58 -24.63 22.17
N ILE A 32 23.21 -25.33 21.11
CA ILE A 32 22.43 -24.94 19.94
C ILE A 32 20.93 -25.04 20.26
N GLN A 33 20.16 -23.95 20.12
CA GLN A 33 18.71 -23.92 19.82
C GLN A 33 18.19 -22.49 20.01
N GLY A 34 17.55 -21.78 19.08
CA GLY A 34 17.22 -21.93 17.68
C GLY A 34 16.77 -20.53 17.22
N PRO A 35 16.80 -20.20 15.92
CA PRO A 35 16.34 -18.89 15.45
C PRO A 35 14.85 -18.79 15.74
N ASN A 36 14.52 -17.94 16.71
CA ASN A 36 13.17 -17.52 17.00
C ASN A 36 12.61 -16.97 15.69
N SER A 37 11.79 -17.76 15.01
CA SER A 37 10.99 -17.34 13.88
C SER A 37 10.06 -16.27 14.41
N HIS A 38 10.52 -15.02 14.39
CA HIS A 38 9.65 -13.86 14.44
C HIS A 38 8.73 -14.03 13.25
N LYS A 39 7.56 -14.66 13.48
CA LYS A 39 6.40 -14.53 12.60
C LYS A 39 6.29 -13.03 12.38
N LYS A 40 6.72 -12.59 11.20
CA LYS A 40 6.70 -11.20 10.78
C LYS A 40 5.23 -10.83 10.89
N LYS A 41 4.82 -10.17 11.98
CA LYS A 41 3.52 -9.52 12.04
C LYS A 41 3.61 -8.50 10.92
N SER A 42 3.11 -8.85 9.74
CA SER A 42 2.98 -7.91 8.63
C SER A 42 2.05 -6.83 9.17
N LEU A 43 2.63 -5.69 9.55
CA LEU A 43 1.87 -4.53 9.96
C LEU A 43 1.21 -4.03 8.68
N ILE A 44 -0.06 -4.41 8.48
CA ILE A 44 -0.87 -3.88 7.39
C ILE A 44 -0.81 -2.36 7.51
N LYS A 45 -0.42 -1.69 6.42
CA LYS A 45 -0.32 -0.24 6.41
C LYS A 45 -1.73 0.34 6.45
N GLN A 46 -1.94 1.36 7.29
CA GLN A 46 -3.16 2.14 7.24
C GLN A 46 -2.99 3.26 6.22
N GLY A 47 -3.99 3.48 5.36
CA GLY A 47 -3.97 4.59 4.41
C GLY A 47 -4.79 5.81 4.83
N SER A 48 -4.92 6.74 3.89
CA SER A 48 -5.56 8.06 3.99
C SER A 48 -6.87 8.15 3.20
N GLN A 49 -7.54 7.02 2.93
CA GLN A 49 -8.89 7.02 2.38
C GLN A 49 -9.86 7.71 3.35
N PRO A 50 -10.77 8.58 2.86
CA PRO A 50 -11.81 9.19 3.68
C PRO A 50 -12.68 8.15 4.40
N ASP A 51 -13.21 8.55 5.56
CA ASP A 51 -14.25 7.80 6.24
C ASP A 51 -15.57 7.78 5.46
N GLY A 52 -16.42 6.80 5.75
CA GLY A 52 -17.77 6.71 5.17
C GLY A 52 -17.83 6.18 3.74
N GLY A 53 -16.69 5.85 3.11
CA GLY A 53 -16.67 5.21 1.80
C GLY A 53 -17.44 3.89 1.80
N LYS A 54 -18.23 3.66 0.74
CA LYS A 54 -18.98 2.42 0.50
C LYS A 54 -18.37 1.66 -0.69
N LEU A 55 -18.46 0.35 -0.64
CA LEU A 55 -18.01 -0.55 -1.69
C LEU A 55 -19.15 -1.53 -2.00
N GLU A 56 -19.55 -1.56 -3.26
CA GLU A 56 -20.50 -2.53 -3.79
C GLU A 56 -19.90 -3.18 -5.04
N TRP A 57 -20.33 -4.39 -5.38
CA TRP A 57 -19.92 -5.01 -6.64
C TRP A 57 -21.05 -5.83 -7.23
N GLU A 58 -21.05 -5.91 -8.55
CA GLU A 58 -22.01 -6.65 -9.35
C GLU A 58 -21.29 -7.43 -10.45
N ILE A 59 -22.02 -8.37 -11.04
CA ILE A 59 -21.57 -9.14 -12.19
C ILE A 59 -22.26 -8.63 -13.45
N GLU A 60 -21.49 -8.14 -14.41
CA GLU A 60 -21.95 -7.79 -15.73
C GLU A 60 -21.77 -8.98 -16.68
N ARG A 61 -22.84 -9.36 -17.40
CA ARG A 61 -22.87 -10.47 -18.38
C ARG A 61 -22.22 -10.09 -19.71
N ARG A 62 -20.96 -9.71 -19.64
CA ARG A 62 -20.10 -9.34 -20.76
C ARG A 62 -18.64 -9.59 -20.40
N SER A 63 -17.82 -9.79 -21.41
CA SER A 63 -16.38 -9.97 -21.26
C SER A 63 -15.60 -8.66 -21.33
N LEU A 64 -14.50 -8.59 -20.59
CA LEU A 64 -13.46 -7.57 -20.79
C LEU A 64 -12.55 -7.96 -21.97
N PRO A 65 -12.00 -6.99 -22.72
CA PRO A 65 -10.94 -7.26 -23.68
C PRO A 65 -9.77 -8.03 -23.05
N GLY A 66 -9.40 -9.17 -23.65
CA GLY A 66 -8.37 -10.08 -23.13
C GLY A 66 -8.89 -11.19 -22.20
N TYR A 67 -10.18 -11.22 -21.90
CA TYR A 67 -10.86 -12.27 -21.12
C TYR A 67 -12.19 -12.68 -21.78
N PRO A 68 -12.18 -13.21 -23.02
CA PRO A 68 -13.40 -13.44 -23.81
C PRO A 68 -14.34 -14.51 -23.24
N ASP A 69 -13.84 -15.41 -22.40
CA ASP A 69 -14.60 -16.53 -21.81
C ASP A 69 -15.12 -16.22 -20.41
N ASP A 70 -14.81 -15.05 -19.86
CA ASP A 70 -15.18 -14.64 -18.50
C ASP A 70 -16.14 -13.45 -18.54
N ASP A 71 -17.16 -13.48 -17.68
CA ASP A 71 -17.99 -12.31 -17.35
C ASP A 71 -17.15 -11.23 -16.64
N THR A 72 -17.75 -10.09 -16.29
CA THR A 72 -17.03 -8.97 -15.65
C THR A 72 -17.54 -8.72 -14.23
N ILE A 73 -16.63 -8.63 -13.26
CA ILE A 73 -16.91 -8.07 -11.94
C ILE A 73 -16.72 -6.56 -12.03
N LYS A 74 -17.77 -5.80 -11.75
CA LYS A 74 -17.70 -4.34 -11.61
C LYS A 74 -17.84 -3.98 -10.15
N ILE A 75 -16.86 -3.26 -9.64
CA ILE A 75 -16.79 -2.75 -8.27
C ILE A 75 -17.07 -1.26 -8.33
N ILE A 76 -17.98 -0.77 -7.49
CA ILE A 76 -18.31 0.64 -7.36
C ILE A 76 -17.86 1.08 -5.97
N PHE A 77 -16.96 2.06 -5.94
CA PHE A 77 -16.55 2.76 -4.74
C PHE A 77 -17.25 4.11 -4.70
N HIS A 78 -17.98 4.36 -3.63
CA HIS A 78 -18.75 5.59 -3.44
C HIS A 78 -18.22 6.34 -2.23
N PHE A 79 -17.94 7.63 -2.43
CA PHE A 79 -17.61 8.58 -1.38
C PHE A 79 -18.49 9.80 -1.54
N GLU A 80 -19.16 10.20 -0.47
CA GLU A 80 -19.86 11.49 -0.40
C GLU A 80 -18.86 12.63 -0.20
N ASP A 81 -19.32 13.86 -0.46
CA ASP A 81 -18.57 15.06 -0.08
C ASP A 81 -18.32 15.08 1.43
N GLY A 82 -17.19 15.65 1.84
CA GLY A 82 -16.81 15.62 3.24
C GLY A 82 -15.77 16.65 3.63
N ILE A 83 -15.31 16.53 4.88
CA ILE A 83 -14.28 17.39 5.46
C ILE A 83 -13.00 16.59 5.66
N GLN A 84 -11.88 17.19 5.30
CA GLN A 84 -10.56 16.61 5.39
C GLN A 84 -10.17 16.33 6.84
N SER A 85 -9.69 15.11 7.11
CA SER A 85 -9.14 14.69 8.40
C SER A 85 -7.70 15.16 8.58
N ASP A 86 -7.12 14.88 9.76
CA ASP A 86 -5.71 15.09 10.06
C ASP A 86 -4.74 14.28 9.17
N ARG A 87 -5.26 13.31 8.40
CA ARG A 87 -4.49 12.50 7.44
C ARG A 87 -4.48 13.07 6.02
N HIS A 88 -5.18 14.16 5.77
CA HIS A 88 -5.32 14.78 4.46
C HIS A 88 -4.51 16.09 4.36
N PRO A 89 -4.24 16.60 3.16
CA PRO A 89 -3.37 17.76 2.98
C PRO A 89 -3.83 19.05 3.67
N HIS A 90 -5.14 19.28 3.77
CA HIS A 90 -5.73 20.48 4.37
C HIS A 90 -6.83 20.12 5.38
N PRO A 91 -6.47 19.67 6.60
CA PRO A 91 -7.43 19.30 7.62
C PRO A 91 -8.45 20.42 7.88
N GLY A 92 -9.73 20.06 7.99
CA GLY A 92 -10.83 21.02 8.19
C GLY A 92 -11.37 21.66 6.91
N HIS A 93 -10.71 21.51 5.76
CA HIS A 93 -11.24 21.95 4.47
C HIS A 93 -12.12 20.88 3.82
N SER A 94 -13.05 21.29 2.96
CA SER A 94 -13.89 20.34 2.22
C SER A 94 -13.10 19.55 1.19
N PHE A 95 -13.63 18.40 0.81
CA PHE A 95 -13.29 17.68 -0.41
C PHE A 95 -14.58 17.25 -1.12
N ARG A 96 -14.53 17.13 -2.45
CA ARG A 96 -15.61 16.53 -3.25
C ARG A 96 -15.46 15.01 -3.27
N GLY A 97 -16.57 14.32 -3.06
CA GLY A 97 -16.71 12.88 -3.16
C GLY A 97 -16.46 12.33 -4.57
N SER A 98 -16.62 11.03 -4.73
CA SER A 98 -16.41 10.35 -6.01
C SER A 98 -17.19 9.04 -6.09
N ASP A 99 -17.72 8.76 -7.28
CA ASP A 99 -18.15 7.44 -7.71
C ASP A 99 -17.12 6.87 -8.69
N THR A 100 -16.39 5.84 -8.25
CA THR A 100 -15.36 5.20 -9.07
C THR A 100 -15.73 3.75 -9.36
N ALA A 101 -15.94 3.43 -10.63
CA ALA A 101 -16.10 2.05 -11.09
C ALA A 101 -14.74 1.41 -11.38
N VAL A 102 -14.57 0.13 -11.03
CA VAL A 102 -13.37 -0.68 -11.30
C VAL A 102 -13.78 -2.03 -11.86
N TYR A 103 -13.06 -2.50 -12.88
CA TYR A 103 -13.41 -3.73 -13.60
C TYR A 103 -12.37 -4.84 -13.39
N LEU A 104 -12.84 -6.06 -13.12
CA LEU A 104 -12.05 -7.29 -13.04
C LEU A 104 -12.72 -8.38 -13.87
N PRO A 105 -11.98 -9.33 -14.46
CA PRO A 105 -12.61 -10.51 -15.08
C PRO A 105 -13.21 -11.43 -14.00
N GLN A 106 -14.37 -12.03 -14.26
CA GLN A 106 -15.03 -12.98 -13.37
C GLN A 106 -14.42 -14.39 -13.49
N ASN A 107 -13.15 -14.50 -13.15
CA ASN A 107 -12.44 -15.78 -13.01
C ASN A 107 -11.80 -15.90 -11.63
N SER A 108 -11.10 -17.02 -11.38
CA SER A 108 -10.43 -17.27 -10.11
C SER A 108 -9.43 -16.16 -9.74
N SER A 109 -8.74 -15.61 -10.74
CA SER A 109 -7.78 -14.54 -10.56
C SER A 109 -8.45 -13.20 -10.23
N GLY A 110 -9.47 -12.79 -10.99
CA GLY A 110 -10.20 -11.56 -10.68
C GLY A 110 -10.95 -11.65 -9.36
N THR A 111 -11.55 -12.79 -9.04
CA THR A 111 -12.20 -13.03 -7.73
C THR A 111 -11.21 -12.92 -6.57
N LYS A 112 -9.99 -13.46 -6.71
CA LYS A 112 -8.94 -13.26 -5.69
C LYS A 112 -8.59 -11.78 -5.55
N THR A 113 -8.44 -11.07 -6.67
CA THR A 113 -8.13 -9.63 -6.65
C THR A 113 -9.26 -8.82 -6.01
N LEU A 114 -10.53 -9.15 -6.25
CA LEU A 114 -11.68 -8.53 -5.58
C LEU A 114 -11.54 -8.60 -4.05
N ARG A 115 -11.27 -9.79 -3.49
CA ARG A 115 -11.10 -9.97 -2.03
C ARG A 115 -9.97 -9.13 -1.46
N LEU A 116 -8.84 -9.04 -2.17
CA LEU A 116 -7.72 -8.21 -1.74
C LEU A 116 -8.05 -6.71 -1.82
N LEU A 117 -8.82 -6.28 -2.83
CA LEU A 117 -9.31 -4.90 -2.90
C LEU A 117 -10.31 -4.58 -1.79
N GLU A 118 -11.22 -5.50 -1.44
CA GLU A 118 -12.11 -5.35 -0.27
C GLU A 118 -11.30 -5.15 1.02
N GLN A 119 -10.27 -5.96 1.25
CA GLN A 119 -9.38 -5.81 2.41
C GLN A 119 -8.61 -4.48 2.37
N ALA A 120 -8.03 -4.11 1.22
CA ALA A 120 -7.32 -2.85 1.09
C ALA A 120 -8.25 -1.64 1.33
N PHE A 121 -9.51 -1.72 0.90
CA PHE A 121 -10.52 -0.71 1.16
C PHE A 121 -10.82 -0.57 2.66
N GLN A 122 -10.98 -1.68 3.37
CA GLN A 122 -11.17 -1.69 4.83
C GLN A 122 -9.97 -1.06 5.58
N HIS A 123 -8.76 -1.26 5.06
CA HIS A 123 -7.52 -0.66 5.58
C HIS A 123 -7.25 0.77 5.06
N LYS A 124 -8.22 1.37 4.37
CA LYS A 124 -8.17 2.75 3.86
C LYS A 124 -7.06 2.99 2.83
N LEU A 125 -6.68 1.98 2.06
CA LEU A 125 -5.49 2.00 1.18
C LEU A 125 -5.79 2.34 -0.28
N LEU A 126 -7.04 2.28 -0.74
CA LEU A 126 -7.35 2.39 -2.17
C LEU A 126 -7.49 3.83 -2.67
N PHE A 127 -7.96 4.73 -1.82
CA PHE A 127 -8.24 6.12 -2.18
C PHE A 127 -7.56 7.08 -1.21
N THR A 128 -7.46 8.34 -1.61
CA THR A 128 -7.00 9.45 -0.78
C THR A 128 -7.68 10.74 -1.23
N VAL A 129 -7.56 11.80 -0.43
CA VAL A 129 -7.88 13.16 -0.86
C VAL A 129 -6.66 13.81 -1.49
N ALA A 130 -6.81 14.39 -2.68
CA ALA A 130 -5.76 15.14 -3.37
C ALA A 130 -6.36 16.32 -4.13
N ALA A 131 -5.54 17.33 -4.44
CA ALA A 131 -5.94 18.44 -5.28
C ALA A 131 -6.05 17.97 -6.75
N ASP A 132 -7.11 18.40 -7.43
CA ASP A 132 -7.27 18.25 -8.87
C ASP A 132 -6.51 19.36 -9.64
N GLY A 133 -6.66 19.37 -10.97
CA GLY A 133 -6.01 20.37 -11.83
C GLY A 133 -6.49 21.82 -11.61
N ASN A 134 -7.61 22.01 -10.92
CA ASN A 134 -8.19 23.32 -10.61
C ASN A 134 -7.95 23.74 -9.15
N GLY A 135 -7.24 22.93 -8.37
CA GLY A 135 -6.99 23.18 -6.95
C GLY A 135 -8.14 22.76 -6.03
N GLU A 136 -9.17 22.09 -6.54
CA GLU A 136 -10.23 21.50 -5.72
C GLU A 136 -9.75 20.19 -5.13
N TYR A 137 -10.04 19.94 -3.84
CA TYR A 137 -9.73 18.66 -3.22
C TYR A 137 -10.80 17.63 -3.55
N ILE A 138 -10.39 16.48 -4.10
CA ILE A 138 -11.29 15.40 -4.51
C ILE A 138 -10.82 14.07 -3.94
N VAL A 139 -11.76 13.12 -3.81
CA VAL A 139 -11.40 11.71 -3.60
C VAL A 139 -10.86 11.13 -4.91
N THR A 140 -9.67 10.56 -4.86
CA THR A 140 -8.99 9.98 -6.02
C THR A 140 -8.32 8.66 -5.66
N PRO A 141 -8.14 7.71 -6.60
CA PRO A 141 -7.31 6.53 -6.36
C PRO A 141 -5.93 6.90 -5.82
N ALA A 142 -5.45 6.12 -4.84
CA ALA A 142 -4.14 6.28 -4.23
C ALA A 142 -3.05 5.59 -5.09
N ASP A 143 -2.21 4.76 -4.49
CA ASP A 143 -1.05 4.15 -5.16
C ASP A 143 -1.26 2.69 -5.60
N ILE A 144 -2.41 2.10 -5.27
CA ILE A 144 -2.81 0.78 -5.79
C ILE A 144 -3.48 1.00 -7.15
N PRO A 145 -2.96 0.39 -8.24
CA PRO A 145 -3.52 0.60 -9.57
C PRO A 145 -4.92 0.00 -9.66
N LEU A 146 -5.87 0.77 -10.19
CA LEU A 146 -7.25 0.36 -10.44
C LEU A 146 -7.56 0.46 -11.93
N LYS A 147 -8.38 -0.47 -12.44
CA LYS A 147 -8.87 -0.43 -13.83
C LYS A 147 -10.20 0.30 -13.90
N THR A 148 -10.14 1.63 -14.05
CA THR A 148 -11.31 2.52 -14.07
C THR A 148 -12.00 2.63 -15.42
N CYS A 149 -11.38 2.08 -16.48
CA CYS A 149 -12.01 1.90 -17.78
C CYS A 149 -12.11 0.40 -18.10
N ASP A 150 -13.15 0.01 -18.80
CA ASP A 150 -13.34 -1.38 -19.25
C ASP A 150 -12.59 -1.69 -20.56
N SER A 151 -12.06 -0.67 -21.21
CA SER A 151 -11.43 -0.72 -22.53
C SER A 151 -10.35 0.37 -22.68
N GLY A 152 -9.65 0.43 -23.81
CA GLY A 152 -8.59 1.43 -24.09
C GLY A 152 -7.18 1.02 -23.62
N GLY A 153 -7.04 -0.14 -22.99
CA GLY A 153 -5.75 -0.68 -22.57
C GLY A 153 -5.09 0.09 -21.41
N PRO A 154 -3.81 -0.16 -21.11
CA PRO A 154 -3.15 0.35 -19.91
C PRO A 154 -3.09 1.88 -19.83
N ALA A 155 -2.94 2.56 -20.97
CA ALA A 155 -2.87 4.02 -21.05
C ALA A 155 -4.18 4.71 -20.61
N SER A 156 -5.33 4.05 -20.81
CA SER A 156 -6.64 4.51 -20.36
C SER A 156 -7.04 3.93 -19.00
N LEU A 157 -6.12 3.29 -18.27
CA LEU A 157 -6.46 2.52 -17.06
C LEU A 157 -7.54 1.46 -17.34
N GLY A 158 -7.50 0.84 -18.52
CA GLY A 158 -8.45 -0.18 -18.93
C GLY A 158 -7.83 -1.43 -19.54
N TYR A 159 -8.66 -2.19 -20.26
CA TYR A 159 -8.31 -3.48 -20.84
C TYR A 159 -8.18 -3.40 -22.38
N PRO A 160 -7.42 -4.31 -23.03
CA PRO A 160 -6.66 -5.41 -22.43
C PRO A 160 -5.43 -4.92 -21.67
N ASP A 161 -5.15 -5.51 -20.52
CA ASP A 161 -3.91 -5.33 -19.78
C ASP A 161 -3.49 -6.69 -19.17
N PRO A 162 -2.63 -7.45 -19.87
CA PRO A 162 -2.25 -8.79 -19.43
C PRO A 162 -1.43 -8.78 -18.12
N ASN A 163 -0.88 -7.64 -17.70
CA ASN A 163 -0.04 -7.55 -16.51
C ASN A 163 -0.79 -7.05 -15.28
N TYR A 164 -1.99 -6.49 -15.44
CA TYR A 164 -2.72 -5.81 -14.37
C TYR A 164 -2.89 -6.65 -13.10
N LEU A 165 -3.45 -7.87 -13.22
CA LEU A 165 -3.74 -8.72 -12.05
C LEU A 165 -2.46 -9.11 -11.29
N LYS A 166 -1.31 -9.16 -11.96
CA LYS A 166 0.00 -9.37 -11.31
C LYS A 166 0.48 -8.09 -10.62
N THR A 167 0.40 -6.96 -11.31
CA THR A 167 0.86 -5.66 -10.80
C THR A 167 0.06 -5.22 -9.59
N VAL A 168 -1.28 -5.30 -9.63
CA VAL A 168 -2.14 -4.90 -8.51
C VAL A 168 -1.87 -5.72 -7.27
N ARG A 169 -1.71 -7.05 -7.40
CA ARG A 169 -1.36 -7.94 -6.27
C ARG A 169 0.01 -7.64 -5.69
N LYS A 170 0.99 -7.27 -6.53
CA LYS A 170 2.31 -6.83 -6.05
C LYS A 170 2.19 -5.54 -5.22
N SER A 171 1.42 -4.56 -5.70
CA SER A 171 1.18 -3.31 -4.96
C SER A 171 0.46 -3.58 -3.63
N LEU A 172 -0.55 -4.46 -3.63
CA LEU A 172 -1.27 -4.90 -2.43
C LEU A 172 -0.34 -5.58 -1.41
N ALA A 173 0.52 -6.50 -1.87
CA ALA A 173 1.46 -7.21 -1.00
C ALA A 173 2.47 -6.25 -0.33
N VAL A 174 2.92 -5.20 -1.04
CA VAL A 174 3.80 -4.14 -0.47
C VAL A 174 3.10 -3.34 0.65
N LYS A 175 1.76 -3.36 0.69
CA LYS A 175 0.93 -2.76 1.74
C LYS A 175 0.53 -3.76 2.84
N GLY A 176 0.93 -5.03 2.71
CA GLY A 176 0.59 -6.09 3.66
C GLY A 176 -0.74 -6.80 3.38
N ILE A 177 -1.28 -6.69 2.15
CA ILE A 177 -2.52 -7.35 1.72
C ILE A 177 -2.16 -8.47 0.73
N GLU A 178 -2.42 -9.75 1.07
CA GLU A 178 -2.01 -10.92 0.27
C GLU A 178 -2.98 -12.12 0.32
#